data_AF-A0A4R2K8K9-F1
#
_entry.id   AF-A0A4R2K8K9-F1
#
_cell.length_a   1.000
_cell.length_b   1.000
_cell.length_c   1.000
_cell.angle_alpha   90.00
_cell.angle_beta   90.00
_cell.angle_gamma   90.00
#
_symmetry.space_group_name_H-M   'P 1'
#
loop_
_entity.id
_entity.type
_entity.pdbx_description
1 polymer ?
#
loop_
_entity_poly.entity_id
_entity_poly.type
_entity_poly.pdbx_seq_one_letter_code
_entity_poly.pdbx_strand_id
1 'polypeptide(L)'
;MIRMAWSVLPGKHNGTLDSIIASLNADPNLYSRALSQADDELVRAGKTLLVVFDALDRMGREWASIQNLTRALLALAVGLQSFRAIRAKIFMRVDQFADQELFRFPDGSKIKNDHVDLFWRPAELYGLLLFELLRNPNARDPLLALAEREGATEALPKTGESWISEDAQARIINGLAGEFMGSSKKRGRVYTWLPLHLSDAAQTCSPRSFLTAWKKAAEHNPAPTGRAVDHLGLQEGVRQASRSRLEELYEDYPWIRPALEALRRQFVPMEREQLFELWASEHVVVRIRQDAAEGLRTPVKFLAGDEPSALLSSMRDVAVMEERANGKINVPDIYRVEAAILRKGGVAVPKRWV
;
A
#
# COMPACT_ATOMS: atom_id res chain seq x y z
N MET A 1 -16.94 5.81 6.43
CA MET A 1 -17.19 6.39 7.76
C MET A 1 -15.94 7.17 8.17
N ILE A 2 -15.93 8.49 7.96
CA ILE A 2 -14.80 9.36 8.33
C ILE A 2 -14.77 9.42 9.86
N ARG A 3 -13.77 8.83 10.49
CA ARG A 3 -13.57 8.95 11.95
C ARG A 3 -12.84 10.26 12.21
N MET A 4 -13.58 11.33 12.48
CA MET A 4 -13.01 12.58 12.96
C MET A 4 -12.83 12.50 14.47
N ALA A 5 -11.59 12.47 14.96
CA ALA A 5 -11.29 12.80 16.35
C ALA A 5 -11.25 14.33 16.46
N TRP A 6 -12.12 14.92 17.29
CA TRP A 6 -12.11 16.36 17.57
C TRP A 6 -11.59 16.61 18.98
N SER A 7 -10.52 17.40 19.11
CA SER A 7 -10.34 18.24 20.31
C SER A 7 -10.94 19.60 19.98
N VAL A 8 -11.97 19.99 20.72
CA VAL A 8 -12.65 21.26 20.52
C VAL A 8 -11.66 22.40 20.77
N LEU A 9 -11.28 23.12 19.72
CA LEU A 9 -10.79 24.50 19.90
C LEU A 9 -11.94 25.31 20.51
N PRO A 10 -11.72 26.08 21.58
CA PRO A 10 -12.77 26.90 22.18
C PRO A 10 -13.33 27.86 21.13
N GLY A 11 -14.66 27.82 20.94
CA GLY A 11 -15.37 28.59 19.91
C GLY A 11 -16.10 27.68 18.93
N LYS A 12 -17.31 27.21 19.30
CA LYS A 12 -18.22 26.61 18.32
C LYS A 12 -18.71 27.73 17.40
N HIS A 13 -18.30 27.69 16.13
CA HIS A 13 -18.99 28.45 15.10
C HIS A 13 -20.38 27.82 14.91
N ASN A 14 -21.45 28.49 15.36
CA ASN A 14 -22.82 27.98 15.31
C ASN A 14 -23.48 28.05 13.91
N GLY A 15 -22.67 28.12 12.84
CA GLY A 15 -23.13 28.25 11.46
C GLY A 15 -23.14 26.92 10.72
N THR A 16 -23.98 26.80 9.69
CA THR A 16 -23.89 25.69 8.71
C THR A 16 -22.64 25.83 7.85
N LEU A 17 -22.19 24.75 7.22
CA LEU A 17 -21.07 24.80 6.28
C LEU A 17 -21.31 25.84 5.17
N ASP A 18 -22.53 25.90 4.63
CA ASP A 18 -22.92 26.88 3.62
C ASP A 18 -22.77 28.31 4.12
N SER A 19 -23.13 28.58 5.38
CA SER A 19 -22.97 29.91 5.97
C SER A 19 -21.50 30.30 6.14
N ILE A 20 -20.62 29.33 6.44
CA ILE A 20 -19.18 29.55 6.54
C ILE A 20 -18.61 29.85 5.16
N ILE A 21 -18.98 29.07 4.15
CA ILE A 21 -18.56 29.29 2.75
C ILE A 21 -19.03 30.67 2.27
N ALA A 22 -20.29 31.04 2.53
CA ALA A 22 -20.82 32.36 2.18
C ALA A 22 -20.03 33.49 2.88
N SER A 23 -19.67 33.31 4.14
CA SER A 23 -18.87 34.28 4.90
C SER A 23 -17.45 34.43 4.35
N LEU A 24 -16.81 33.32 3.97
CA LEU A 24 -15.48 33.32 3.34
C LEU A 24 -15.51 34.00 1.96
N ASN A 25 -16.58 33.81 1.19
CA ASN A 25 -16.77 34.49 -0.09
C ASN A 25 -17.02 36.00 0.06
N ALA A 26 -17.71 36.41 1.13
CA ALA A 26 -18.01 37.82 1.40
C ALA A 26 -16.80 38.60 1.96
N ASP A 27 -15.92 37.94 2.73
CA ASP A 27 -14.71 38.54 3.29
C ASP A 27 -13.46 37.69 2.98
N PRO A 28 -12.69 38.04 1.94
CA PRO A 28 -11.46 37.34 1.57
C PRO A 28 -10.40 37.28 2.68
N ASN A 29 -10.43 38.22 3.64
CA ASN A 29 -9.47 38.26 4.74
C ASN A 29 -9.91 37.44 5.95
N LEU A 30 -11.16 36.94 5.98
CA LEU A 30 -11.70 36.19 7.11
C LEU A 30 -10.85 34.95 7.42
N TYR A 31 -10.47 34.20 6.38
CA TYR A 31 -9.63 33.01 6.49
C TYR A 31 -8.29 33.32 7.19
N SER A 32 -7.56 34.32 6.69
CA SER A 32 -6.24 34.67 7.19
C SER A 32 -6.32 35.18 8.64
N ARG A 33 -7.29 36.05 8.95
CA ARG A 33 -7.48 36.58 10.31
C ARG A 33 -7.85 35.48 11.31
N ALA A 34 -8.83 34.64 10.97
CA ALA A 34 -9.30 33.58 11.86
C ALA A 34 -8.20 32.55 12.15
N LEU A 35 -7.46 32.10 11.13
CA LEU A 35 -6.38 31.15 11.35
C LEU A 35 -5.17 31.74 12.06
N SER A 36 -4.82 33.01 11.81
CA SER A 36 -3.72 33.67 12.53
C SER A 36 -4.02 33.80 14.01
N GLN A 37 -5.26 34.20 14.36
CA GLN A 37 -5.69 34.26 15.76
C GLN A 37 -5.64 32.87 16.41
N ALA A 38 -6.14 31.83 15.73
CA ALA A 38 -6.11 30.47 16.24
C ALA A 38 -4.67 29.95 16.42
N ASP A 39 -3.77 30.29 15.50
CA ASP A 39 -2.35 29.93 15.60
C ASP A 39 -1.69 30.60 16.82
N ASP A 40 -1.90 31.90 17.02
CA ASP A 40 -1.37 32.64 18.18
C ASP A 40 -1.89 32.10 19.52
N GLU A 41 -3.16 31.70 19.57
CA GLU A 41 -3.75 31.05 20.74
C GLU A 41 -3.12 29.69 21.02
N LEU A 42 -2.95 28.86 19.99
CA LEU A 42 -2.30 27.55 20.10
C LEU A 42 -0.84 27.68 20.54
N VAL A 43 -0.09 28.62 19.95
CA VAL A 43 1.30 28.91 20.32
C VAL A 43 1.39 29.36 21.77
N ARG A 44 0.54 30.30 22.22
CA ARG A 44 0.51 30.75 23.63
C ARG A 44 0.18 29.61 24.60
N ALA A 45 -0.66 28.68 24.17
CA ALA A 45 -1.02 27.51 24.98
C ALA A 45 0.01 26.37 24.91
N GLY A 46 1.08 26.49 24.11
CA GLY A 46 2.06 25.41 23.88
C GLY A 46 1.45 24.18 23.21
N LYS A 47 0.41 24.36 22.41
CA LYS A 47 -0.34 23.29 21.73
C LYS A 47 -0.15 23.36 20.22
N THR A 48 -0.31 22.21 19.57
CA THR A 48 -0.30 22.09 18.11
C THR A 48 -1.62 21.47 17.66
N LEU A 49 -2.29 22.10 16.69
CA LEU A 49 -3.40 21.50 15.96
C LEU A 49 -2.86 20.68 14.79
N LEU A 50 -3.05 19.36 14.86
CA LEU A 50 -2.77 18.46 13.75
C LEU A 50 -4.09 18.06 13.07
N VAL A 51 -4.23 18.42 11.79
CA VAL A 51 -5.35 18.00 10.94
C VAL A 51 -4.86 16.90 10.01
N VAL A 52 -5.51 15.73 10.08
CA VAL A 52 -5.15 14.58 9.26
C VAL A 52 -6.24 14.34 8.22
N PHE A 53 -5.85 14.23 6.96
CA PHE A 53 -6.69 13.88 5.84
C PHE A 53 -6.32 12.48 5.33
N ASP A 54 -7.33 11.65 5.08
CA ASP A 54 -7.21 10.30 4.56
C ASP A 54 -8.42 9.98 3.68
N ALA A 55 -8.37 8.89 2.92
CA ALA A 55 -9.41 8.42 2.02
C ALA A 55 -9.85 9.49 0.99
N LEU A 56 -8.86 10.14 0.36
CA LEU A 56 -9.05 11.20 -0.63
C LEU A 56 -9.90 10.74 -1.82
N ASP A 57 -9.81 9.45 -2.14
CA ASP A 57 -10.62 8.78 -3.16
C ASP A 57 -12.13 8.80 -2.86
N ARG A 58 -12.56 9.15 -1.64
CA ARG A 58 -13.98 9.24 -1.24
C ARG A 58 -14.53 10.66 -1.23
N MET A 59 -13.75 11.67 -1.61
CA MET A 59 -14.17 13.07 -1.58
C MET A 59 -15.23 13.42 -2.63
N GLY A 60 -15.34 12.64 -3.71
CA GLY A 60 -16.29 12.86 -4.78
C GLY A 60 -16.80 11.55 -5.38
N ARG A 61 -17.87 11.64 -6.16
CA ARG A 61 -18.41 10.52 -6.94
C ARG A 61 -17.60 10.30 -8.22
N GLU A 62 -17.21 11.41 -8.84
CA GLU A 62 -16.47 11.44 -10.12
C GLU A 62 -15.01 11.79 -9.91
N TRP A 63 -14.15 11.29 -10.81
CA TRP A 63 -12.72 11.52 -10.75
C TRP A 63 -12.34 13.01 -10.85
N ALA A 64 -12.99 13.77 -11.74
CA ALA A 64 -12.76 15.21 -11.86
C ALA A 64 -13.05 15.96 -10.54
N SER A 65 -14.10 15.56 -9.83
CA SER A 65 -14.43 16.12 -8.52
C SER A 65 -13.36 15.76 -7.48
N ILE A 66 -12.91 14.50 -7.44
CA ILE A 66 -11.83 14.04 -6.56
C ILE A 66 -10.55 14.83 -6.84
N GLN A 67 -10.17 15.01 -8.11
CA GLN A 67 -8.98 15.78 -8.49
C GLN A 67 -9.07 17.24 -8.04
N ASN A 68 -10.20 17.90 -8.30
CA ASN A 68 -10.39 19.30 -7.92
C ASN A 68 -10.34 19.50 -6.40
N LEU A 69 -11.02 18.64 -5.63
CA LEU A 69 -11.01 18.70 -4.17
C LEU A 69 -9.64 18.35 -3.60
N THR A 70 -8.96 17.35 -4.16
CA THR A 70 -7.59 16.98 -3.75
C THR A 70 -6.61 18.11 -4.02
N ARG A 71 -6.66 18.72 -5.21
CA ARG A 71 -5.81 19.86 -5.56
C ARG A 71 -6.06 21.05 -4.61
N ALA A 72 -7.32 21.36 -4.33
CA ALA A 72 -7.68 22.42 -3.38
C ALA A 72 -7.16 22.12 -1.96
N LEU A 73 -7.25 20.87 -1.51
CA LEU A 73 -6.70 20.43 -0.22
C LEU A 73 -5.16 20.55 -0.18
N LEU A 74 -4.47 20.18 -1.25
CA LEU A 74 -3.01 20.32 -1.33
C LEU A 74 -2.58 21.78 -1.30
N ALA A 75 -3.29 22.66 -2.02
CA ALA A 75 -3.06 24.10 -1.98
C ALA A 75 -3.31 24.69 -0.58
N LEU A 76 -4.38 24.24 0.09
CA LEU A 76 -4.64 24.60 1.49
C LEU A 76 -3.48 24.16 2.40
N ALA A 77 -2.98 22.94 2.25
CA ALA A 77 -1.88 22.42 3.05
C ALA A 77 -0.59 23.23 2.87
N VAL A 78 -0.30 23.72 1.66
CA VAL A 78 0.81 24.67 1.43
C VAL A 78 0.59 25.96 2.20
N GLY A 79 -0.61 26.54 2.12
CA GLY A 79 -0.95 27.76 2.86
C GLY A 79 -0.76 27.59 4.37
N LEU A 80 -1.10 26.41 4.90
CA LEU A 80 -0.95 26.09 6.31
C LEU A 80 0.50 26.01 6.80
N GLN A 81 1.49 25.84 5.91
CA GLN A 81 2.91 25.81 6.27
C GLN A 81 3.40 27.13 6.90
N SER A 82 2.71 28.25 6.65
CA SER A 82 3.07 29.56 7.19
C SER A 82 2.75 29.72 8.69
N PHE A 83 1.87 28.88 9.23
CA PHE A 83 1.49 28.90 10.64
C PHE A 83 2.50 28.16 11.51
N ARG A 84 2.55 28.43 12.82
CA ARG A 84 3.53 27.83 13.74
C ARG A 84 3.01 26.58 14.44
N ALA A 85 1.72 26.54 14.74
CA ALA A 85 1.06 25.51 15.53
C ALA A 85 -0.05 24.77 14.77
N ILE A 86 -0.42 25.19 13.55
CA ILE A 86 -1.39 24.46 12.71
C ILE A 86 -0.64 23.61 11.67
N ARG A 87 -0.89 22.30 11.65
CA ARG A 87 -0.22 21.35 10.75
C ARG A 87 -1.24 20.47 10.04
N ALA A 88 -1.04 20.28 8.74
CA ALA A 88 -1.79 19.31 7.95
C ALA A 88 -0.92 18.09 7.62
N LYS A 89 -1.49 16.89 7.70
CA LYS A 89 -0.91 15.65 7.17
C LYS A 89 -1.93 15.01 6.24
N ILE A 90 -1.49 14.66 5.05
CA ILE A 90 -2.34 14.09 4.00
C ILE A 90 -1.80 12.71 3.69
N PHE A 91 -2.61 11.68 3.93
CA PHE A 91 -2.37 10.34 3.44
C PHE A 91 -2.91 10.25 2.01
N MET A 92 -2.03 9.91 1.09
CA MET A 92 -2.31 9.87 -0.34
C MET A 92 -1.88 8.52 -0.89
N ARG A 93 -2.69 7.96 -1.79
CA ARG A 93 -2.35 6.72 -2.48
C ARG A 93 -1.25 6.98 -3.51
N VAL A 94 -0.42 5.98 -3.78
CA VAL A 94 0.72 6.09 -4.72
C VAL A 94 0.28 6.50 -6.14
N ASP A 95 -0.88 6.02 -6.59
CA ASP A 95 -1.44 6.36 -7.91
C ASP A 95 -1.95 7.80 -7.97
N GLN A 96 -2.52 8.32 -6.88
CA GLN A 96 -2.88 9.73 -6.76
C GLN A 96 -1.62 10.60 -6.75
N PHE A 97 -0.59 10.21 -6.01
CA PHE A 97 0.67 10.95 -5.97
C PHE A 97 1.39 10.97 -7.33
N ALA A 98 1.25 9.90 -8.13
CA ALA A 98 1.76 9.83 -9.49
C ALA A 98 1.04 10.76 -10.49
N ASP A 99 -0.19 11.20 -10.19
CA ASP A 99 -0.94 12.14 -11.01
C ASP A 99 -0.36 13.55 -10.90
N GLN A 100 0.39 13.97 -11.93
CA GLN A 100 1.01 15.28 -11.97
C GLN A 100 -0.01 16.43 -11.98
N GLU A 101 -1.23 16.21 -12.46
CA GLU A 101 -2.26 17.25 -12.51
C GLU A 101 -2.70 17.67 -11.10
N LEU A 102 -2.61 16.80 -10.10
CA LEU A 102 -2.95 17.16 -8.72
C LEU A 102 -2.03 18.24 -8.14
N PHE A 103 -0.82 18.36 -8.68
CA PHE A 103 0.21 19.28 -8.20
C PHE A 103 0.39 20.52 -9.07
N ARG A 104 -0.46 20.72 -10.10
CA ARG A 104 -0.45 21.90 -10.94
C ARG A 104 -1.17 23.08 -10.27
N PHE A 105 -0.49 23.67 -9.29
CA PHE A 105 -0.89 24.91 -8.63
C PHE A 105 0.37 25.62 -8.08
N PRO A 106 0.30 26.93 -7.76
CA PRO A 106 1.44 27.66 -7.19
C PRO A 106 2.01 26.94 -5.97
N ASP A 107 3.34 26.80 -5.91
CA ASP A 107 4.06 26.12 -4.82
C ASP A 107 3.76 24.62 -4.64
N GLY A 108 3.09 23.95 -5.59
CA GLY A 108 2.80 22.51 -5.50
C GLY A 108 4.05 21.60 -5.40
N SER A 109 5.21 22.08 -5.87
CA SER A 109 6.50 21.38 -5.71
C SER A 109 6.93 21.26 -4.25
N LYS A 110 6.51 22.15 -3.35
CA LYS A 110 6.82 22.05 -1.91
C LYS A 110 6.24 20.77 -1.31
N ILE A 111 4.98 20.46 -1.61
CA ILE A 111 4.35 19.21 -1.15
C ILE A 111 5.05 17.99 -1.74
N LYS A 112 5.40 18.03 -3.04
CA LYS A 112 6.14 16.93 -3.68
C LYS A 112 7.50 16.71 -3.04
N ASN A 113 8.22 17.76 -2.66
CA ASN A 113 9.55 17.62 -2.07
C ASN A 113 9.50 17.17 -0.61
N ASP A 114 8.42 17.49 0.11
CA ASP A 114 8.24 17.16 1.53
C ASP A 114 7.53 15.81 1.77
N HIS A 115 7.22 15.05 0.71
CA HIS A 115 6.54 13.76 0.86
C HIS A 115 7.42 12.72 1.57
N VAL A 116 6.77 11.77 2.24
CA VAL A 116 7.41 10.63 2.88
C VAL A 116 6.68 9.38 2.44
N ASP A 117 7.42 8.43 1.90
CA ASP A 117 6.88 7.13 1.55
C ASP A 117 6.64 6.28 2.80
N LEU A 118 5.43 5.73 2.89
CA LEU A 118 5.06 4.81 3.95
C LEU A 118 5.07 3.39 3.40
N PHE A 119 6.12 2.65 3.71
CA PHE A 119 6.26 1.25 3.32
C PHE A 119 6.78 0.42 4.49
N TRP A 120 6.52 -0.88 4.44
CA TRP A 120 7.02 -1.83 5.42
C TRP A 120 8.20 -2.59 4.84
N ARG A 121 9.37 -2.45 5.47
CA ARG A 121 10.54 -3.27 5.16
C ARG A 121 10.31 -4.69 5.65
N PRO A 122 10.88 -5.71 5.00
CA PRO A 122 10.70 -7.10 5.45
C PRO A 122 11.10 -7.35 6.90
N ALA A 123 12.15 -6.71 7.42
CA ALA A 123 12.52 -6.83 8.82
C ALA A 123 11.48 -6.24 9.79
N GLU A 124 10.74 -5.22 9.36
CA GLU A 124 9.62 -4.63 10.12
C GLU A 124 8.38 -5.53 10.07
N LEU A 125 8.12 -6.19 8.94
CA LEU A 125 7.06 -7.20 8.82
C LEU A 125 7.32 -8.41 9.72
N TYR A 126 8.56 -8.88 9.78
CA TYR A 126 8.96 -9.91 10.75
C TYR A 126 8.86 -9.44 12.18
N GLY A 127 9.30 -8.21 12.47
CA GLY A 127 9.11 -7.58 13.78
C GLY A 127 7.64 -7.55 14.20
N LEU A 128 6.73 -7.21 13.27
CA LEU A 128 5.30 -7.22 13.50
C LEU A 128 4.76 -8.64 13.77
N LEU A 129 5.19 -9.64 13.02
CA LEU A 129 4.83 -11.04 13.29
C LEU A 129 5.24 -11.47 14.70
N LEU A 130 6.49 -11.21 15.08
CA LEU A 130 7.01 -11.56 16.40
C LEU A 130 6.28 -10.78 17.51
N PHE A 131 5.93 -9.52 17.25
CA PHE A 131 5.16 -8.69 18.16
C PHE A 131 3.77 -9.29 18.42
N GLU A 132 3.05 -9.69 17.36
CA GLU A 132 1.74 -10.33 17.49
C GLU A 132 1.82 -11.68 18.22
N LEU A 133 2.88 -12.47 17.97
CA LEU A 133 3.11 -13.74 18.68
C LEU A 133 3.39 -13.52 20.17
N LEU A 134 4.23 -12.54 20.55
CA LEU A 134 4.50 -12.22 21.95
C LEU A 134 3.27 -11.75 22.73
N ARG A 135 2.33 -11.11 22.04
CA ARG A 135 1.06 -10.65 22.63
C ARG A 135 0.06 -11.77 22.84
N ASN A 136 0.25 -12.91 22.18
CA ASN A 136 -0.58 -14.09 22.36
C ASN A 136 -0.06 -14.91 23.56
N PRO A 137 -0.83 -15.07 24.65
CA PRO A 137 -0.38 -15.81 25.83
C PRO A 137 0.08 -17.23 25.54
N ASN A 138 -0.54 -17.90 24.55
CA ASN A 138 -0.21 -19.29 24.20
C ASN A 138 1.06 -19.41 23.35
N ALA A 139 1.49 -18.33 22.70
CA ALA A 139 2.69 -18.31 21.86
C ALA A 139 3.89 -17.64 22.53
N ARG A 140 3.67 -16.82 23.56
CA ARG A 140 4.70 -16.04 24.23
C ARG A 140 5.84 -16.89 24.78
N ASP A 141 5.56 -17.81 25.70
CA ASP A 141 6.61 -18.60 26.36
C ASP A 141 7.33 -19.55 25.38
N PRO A 142 6.62 -20.25 24.46
CA PRO A 142 7.29 -21.02 23.41
C PRO A 142 8.20 -20.17 22.51
N LEU A 143 7.80 -18.94 22.18
CA LEU A 143 8.61 -18.04 21.35
C LEU A 143 9.84 -17.53 22.10
N LEU A 144 9.73 -17.24 23.40
CA LEU A 144 10.88 -16.87 24.24
C LEU A 144 11.89 -18.02 24.32
N ALA A 145 11.42 -19.23 24.62
CA ALA A 145 12.28 -20.42 24.65
C ALA A 145 12.94 -20.71 23.30
N LEU A 146 12.22 -20.48 22.20
CA LEU A 146 12.77 -20.58 20.85
C LEU A 146 13.89 -19.55 20.62
N ALA A 147 13.63 -18.27 20.96
CA ALA A 147 14.61 -17.21 20.77
C ALA A 147 15.88 -17.43 21.61
N GLU A 148 15.76 -17.96 22.83
CA GLU A 148 16.90 -18.35 23.66
C GLU A 148 17.70 -19.48 23.04
N ARG A 149 17.01 -20.55 22.59
CA ARG A 149 17.65 -21.71 21.93
C ARG A 149 18.44 -21.31 20.68
N GLU A 150 17.89 -20.38 19.90
CA GLU A 150 18.52 -19.89 18.66
C GLU A 150 19.50 -18.72 18.90
N GLY A 151 19.72 -18.32 20.17
CA GLY A 151 20.59 -17.19 20.54
C GLY A 151 20.18 -15.89 19.82
N ALA A 152 18.88 -15.60 19.79
CA ALA A 152 18.28 -14.56 18.95
C ALA A 152 17.30 -13.65 19.72
N THR A 153 17.41 -13.58 21.05
CA THR A 153 16.52 -12.77 21.90
C THR A 153 16.50 -11.28 21.56
N GLU A 154 17.55 -10.77 20.90
CA GLU A 154 17.67 -9.41 20.41
C GLU A 154 16.71 -9.07 19.26
N ALA A 155 16.18 -10.07 18.54
CA ALA A 155 15.17 -9.87 17.48
C ALA A 155 13.74 -9.73 18.02
N LEU A 156 13.52 -9.99 19.32
CA LEU A 156 12.21 -9.89 19.91
C LEU A 156 11.82 -8.42 20.13
N PRO A 157 10.61 -8.01 19.72
CA PRO A 157 10.12 -6.64 19.94
C PRO A 157 10.13 -6.24 21.42
N LYS A 158 10.78 -5.10 21.72
CA LYS A 158 10.85 -4.47 23.04
C LYS A 158 10.25 -3.08 22.99
N THR A 159 9.61 -2.64 24.07
CA THR A 159 9.01 -1.30 24.11
C THR A 159 10.09 -0.22 23.98
N GLY A 160 9.98 0.67 22.98
CA GLY A 160 10.78 1.89 22.87
C GLY A 160 12.17 1.77 22.20
N GLU A 161 12.57 0.60 21.70
CA GLU A 161 13.88 0.41 21.05
C GLU A 161 13.72 -0.03 19.58
N SER A 162 14.78 0.00 18.76
CA SER A 162 14.74 -0.63 17.44
C SER A 162 15.08 -2.12 17.57
N TRP A 163 14.09 -2.99 17.36
CA TRP A 163 14.23 -4.46 17.47
C TRP A 163 14.55 -5.14 16.13
N ILE A 164 15.25 -4.43 15.25
CA ILE A 164 15.58 -4.92 13.90
C ILE A 164 16.99 -5.52 13.92
N SER A 165 17.05 -6.84 13.98
CA SER A 165 18.26 -7.63 13.72
C SER A 165 17.91 -8.71 12.70
N GLU A 166 18.22 -8.47 11.43
CA GLU A 166 17.81 -9.38 10.34
C GLU A 166 18.34 -10.80 10.53
N ASP A 167 19.58 -10.94 11.00
CA ASP A 167 20.20 -12.24 11.25
C ASP A 167 19.51 -12.98 12.40
N ALA A 168 19.21 -12.29 13.50
CA ALA A 168 18.52 -12.89 14.64
C ALA A 168 17.06 -13.22 14.30
N GLN A 169 16.38 -12.35 13.55
CA GLN A 169 15.05 -12.63 13.03
C GLN A 169 15.09 -13.87 12.13
N ALA A 170 16.05 -13.97 11.21
CA ALA A 170 16.21 -15.14 10.35
C ALA A 170 16.40 -16.43 11.17
N ARG A 171 17.17 -16.40 12.27
CA ARG A 171 17.32 -17.57 13.17
C ARG A 171 16.00 -17.98 13.82
N ILE A 172 15.23 -17.03 14.38
CA ILE A 172 13.91 -17.33 14.94
C ILE A 172 12.97 -17.91 13.86
N ILE A 173 12.95 -17.31 12.67
CA ILE A 173 12.12 -17.77 11.56
C ILE A 173 12.51 -19.17 11.08
N ASN A 174 13.81 -19.49 11.04
CA ASN A 174 14.28 -20.85 10.74
C ASN A 174 13.79 -21.85 11.80
N GLY A 175 13.77 -21.46 13.07
CA GLY A 175 13.22 -22.28 14.14
C GLY A 175 11.70 -22.49 14.06
N LEU A 176 10.95 -21.51 13.54
CA LEU A 176 9.49 -21.60 13.35
C LEU A 176 9.11 -22.43 12.13
N ALA A 177 9.83 -22.27 11.01
CA ALA A 177 9.42 -22.75 9.68
C ALA A 177 10.36 -23.78 9.04
N GLY A 178 11.61 -23.85 9.51
CA GLY A 178 12.76 -24.40 8.78
C GLY A 178 13.44 -23.33 7.91
N GLU A 179 14.70 -23.57 7.53
CA GLU A 179 15.49 -22.58 6.77
C GLU A 179 15.02 -22.42 5.32
N PHE A 180 14.57 -23.51 4.67
CA PHE A 180 14.30 -23.54 3.23
C PHE A 180 12.85 -23.85 2.90
N MET A 181 12.38 -23.35 1.75
CA MET A 181 11.06 -23.67 1.17
C MET A 181 11.02 -25.09 0.56
N GLY A 182 11.44 -26.09 1.33
CA GLY A 182 11.50 -27.50 0.96
C GLY A 182 12.81 -28.16 1.39
N SER A 183 13.22 -29.20 0.67
CA SER A 183 14.33 -30.08 1.08
C SER A 183 15.74 -29.49 0.90
N SER A 184 15.91 -28.37 0.21
CA SER A 184 17.25 -27.83 -0.06
C SER A 184 17.28 -26.33 -0.30
N LYS A 185 18.48 -25.75 -0.15
CA LYS A 185 18.79 -24.34 -0.46
C LYS A 185 18.39 -23.86 -1.85
N LYS A 186 18.24 -24.77 -2.82
CA LYS A 186 17.81 -24.44 -4.19
C LYS A 186 16.37 -23.91 -4.26
N ARG A 187 15.55 -24.15 -3.22
CA ARG A 187 14.15 -23.69 -3.16
C ARG A 187 14.01 -22.27 -2.58
N GLY A 188 15.09 -21.67 -2.08
CA GLY A 188 15.09 -20.37 -1.42
C GLY A 188 14.92 -20.47 0.09
N ARG A 189 15.48 -19.48 0.80
CA ARG A 189 15.36 -19.36 2.26
C ARG A 189 14.02 -18.75 2.63
N VAL A 190 13.33 -19.32 3.63
CA VAL A 190 12.01 -18.85 4.08
C VAL A 190 12.01 -17.35 4.37
N TYR A 191 13.01 -16.87 5.12
CA TYR A 191 13.16 -15.47 5.51
C TYR A 191 13.16 -14.48 4.34
N THR A 192 13.78 -14.86 3.22
CA THR A 192 13.84 -14.01 2.02
C THR A 192 12.73 -14.30 1.01
N TRP A 193 12.27 -15.55 0.97
CA TRP A 193 11.30 -16.03 0.00
C TRP A 193 9.92 -15.45 0.29
N LEU A 194 9.50 -15.46 1.56
CA LEU A 194 8.13 -15.07 1.90
C LEU A 194 7.81 -13.60 1.58
N PRO A 195 8.61 -12.60 2.01
CA PRO A 195 8.35 -11.20 1.67
C PRO A 195 8.38 -10.98 0.14
N LEU A 196 9.32 -11.62 -0.55
CA LEU A 196 9.46 -11.52 -2.01
C LEU A 196 8.21 -11.99 -2.75
N HIS A 197 7.62 -13.12 -2.35
CA HIS A 197 6.44 -13.67 -3.02
C HIS A 197 5.12 -13.00 -2.60
N LEU A 198 5.15 -12.20 -1.54
CA LEU A 198 4.02 -11.38 -1.09
C LEU A 198 4.13 -9.91 -1.51
N SER A 199 5.22 -9.53 -2.18
CA SER A 199 5.44 -8.15 -2.62
C SER A 199 4.82 -7.88 -3.98
N ASP A 200 4.38 -6.65 -4.16
CA ASP A 200 3.91 -6.09 -5.42
C ASP A 200 5.06 -5.63 -6.33
N ALA A 201 4.74 -4.94 -7.42
CA ALA A 201 5.72 -4.48 -8.41
C ALA A 201 6.65 -3.37 -7.87
N ALA A 202 6.23 -2.69 -6.80
CA ALA A 202 7.03 -1.69 -6.11
C ALA A 202 7.87 -2.32 -4.98
N GLN A 203 7.94 -3.65 -4.90
CA GLN A 203 8.63 -4.40 -3.84
C GLN A 203 8.07 -4.12 -2.44
N THR A 204 6.79 -3.74 -2.36
CA THR A 204 6.11 -3.48 -1.09
C THR A 204 5.17 -4.63 -0.75
N CYS A 205 5.09 -4.96 0.55
CA CYS A 205 4.19 -5.98 1.06
C CYS A 205 3.37 -5.38 2.20
N SER A 206 2.05 -5.59 2.15
CA SER A 206 1.17 -5.09 3.21
C SER A 206 1.31 -5.95 4.49
N PRO A 207 1.23 -5.34 5.69
CA PRO A 207 1.16 -6.08 6.95
C PRO A 207 0.07 -7.15 6.97
N ARG A 208 -1.09 -6.84 6.38
CA ARG A 208 -2.22 -7.76 6.34
C ARG A 208 -1.90 -8.99 5.50
N SER A 209 -1.38 -8.82 4.29
CA SER A 209 -0.99 -9.94 3.42
C SER A 209 0.08 -10.80 4.08
N PHE A 210 1.08 -10.17 4.72
CA PHE A 210 2.13 -10.86 5.45
C PHE A 210 1.60 -11.71 6.61
N LEU A 211 0.83 -11.13 7.51
CA LEU A 211 0.27 -11.85 8.66
C LEU A 211 -0.76 -12.90 8.24
N THR A 212 -1.52 -12.65 7.17
CA THR A 212 -2.47 -13.63 6.60
C THR A 212 -1.74 -14.86 6.11
N ALA A 213 -0.60 -14.70 5.44
CA ALA A 213 0.20 -15.82 4.98
C ALA A 213 0.68 -16.70 6.15
N TRP A 214 1.20 -16.10 7.22
CA TRP A 214 1.62 -16.83 8.42
C TRP A 214 0.46 -17.51 9.13
N LYS A 215 -0.66 -16.82 9.30
CA LYS A 215 -1.87 -17.38 9.91
C LYS A 215 -2.34 -18.61 9.13
N LYS A 216 -2.48 -18.48 7.82
CA LYS A 216 -2.96 -19.57 6.95
C LYS A 216 -1.96 -20.73 6.86
N ALA A 217 -0.68 -20.44 6.96
CA ALA A 217 0.35 -21.47 7.07
C ALA A 217 0.24 -22.27 8.37
N ALA A 218 -0.07 -21.62 9.50
CA ALA A 218 -0.27 -22.29 10.79
C ALA A 218 -1.58 -23.09 10.86
N GLU A 219 -2.59 -22.71 10.07
CA GLU A 219 -3.85 -23.44 9.91
C GLU A 219 -3.73 -24.64 8.95
N HIS A 220 -2.57 -24.87 8.33
CA HIS A 220 -2.36 -25.95 7.36
C HIS A 220 -2.43 -27.33 8.03
N ASN A 221 -3.11 -28.27 7.36
CA ASN A 221 -3.28 -29.65 7.82
C ASN A 221 -2.73 -30.63 6.77
N PRO A 222 -1.93 -31.64 7.16
CA PRO A 222 -1.51 -31.98 8.53
C PRO A 222 -0.60 -30.93 9.17
N ALA A 223 -0.73 -30.75 10.48
CA ALA A 223 0.19 -29.92 11.25
C ALA A 223 1.62 -30.50 11.16
N PRO A 224 2.65 -29.65 11.01
CA PRO A 224 4.00 -30.14 10.84
C PRO A 224 4.59 -30.67 12.16
N THR A 225 5.48 -31.67 12.06
CA THR A 225 6.17 -32.23 13.23
C THR A 225 7.41 -31.40 13.59
N GLY A 226 7.53 -31.00 14.86
CA GLY A 226 8.72 -30.35 15.41
C GLY A 226 8.92 -28.89 15.02
N ARG A 227 7.91 -28.24 14.43
CA ARG A 227 7.93 -26.82 14.03
C ARG A 227 6.52 -26.25 14.06
N ALA A 228 6.39 -24.93 14.00
CA ALA A 228 5.08 -24.25 14.03
C ALA A 228 4.41 -24.24 12.65
N VAL A 229 5.19 -24.05 11.59
CA VAL A 229 4.74 -24.08 10.19
C VAL A 229 5.76 -24.80 9.33
N ASP A 230 5.37 -25.33 8.19
CA ASP A 230 6.30 -25.88 7.21
C ASP A 230 6.17 -25.17 5.85
N HIS A 231 7.03 -25.58 4.91
CA HIS A 231 7.03 -25.02 3.57
C HIS A 231 5.72 -25.24 2.79
N LEU A 232 4.95 -26.29 3.06
CA LEU A 232 3.66 -26.55 2.41
C LEU A 232 2.60 -25.59 2.97
N GLY A 233 2.55 -25.43 4.29
CA GLY A 233 1.73 -24.43 4.94
C GLY A 233 2.07 -23.02 4.45
N LEU A 234 3.35 -22.65 4.34
CA LEU A 234 3.74 -21.35 3.82
C LEU A 234 3.33 -21.13 2.35
N GLN A 235 3.39 -22.17 1.51
CA GLN A 235 2.89 -22.08 0.13
C GLN A 235 1.38 -21.83 0.09
N GLU A 236 0.61 -22.55 0.90
CA GLU A 236 -0.84 -22.33 1.02
C GLU A 236 -1.13 -20.94 1.59
N GLY A 237 -0.37 -20.50 2.59
CA GLY A 237 -0.49 -19.18 3.17
C GLY A 237 -0.29 -18.06 2.17
N VAL A 238 0.74 -18.17 1.32
CA VAL A 238 0.97 -17.19 0.23
C VAL A 238 -0.18 -17.19 -0.76
N ARG A 239 -0.73 -18.35 -1.13
CA ARG A 239 -1.89 -18.42 -2.03
C ARG A 239 -3.11 -17.71 -1.44
N GLN A 240 -3.42 -17.98 -0.18
CA GLN A 240 -4.55 -17.34 0.50
C GLN A 240 -4.35 -15.82 0.63
N ALA A 241 -3.14 -15.37 0.98
CA ALA A 241 -2.81 -13.95 1.03
C ALA A 241 -2.89 -13.29 -0.35
N SER A 242 -2.44 -13.96 -1.40
CA SER A 242 -2.57 -13.53 -2.80
C SER A 242 -4.03 -13.36 -3.20
N ARG A 243 -4.90 -14.29 -2.79
CA ARG A 243 -6.32 -14.23 -3.11
C ARG A 243 -6.99 -13.02 -2.47
N SER A 244 -6.83 -12.86 -1.16
CA SER A 244 -7.39 -11.70 -0.45
C SER A 244 -6.84 -10.39 -1.00
N ARG A 245 -5.55 -10.33 -1.32
CA ARG A 245 -4.94 -9.12 -1.89
C ARG A 245 -5.49 -8.78 -3.28
N LEU A 246 -5.75 -9.79 -4.11
CA LEU A 246 -6.34 -9.59 -5.44
C LEU A 246 -7.80 -9.14 -5.35
N GLU A 247 -8.57 -9.70 -4.41
CA GLU A 247 -9.95 -9.26 -4.11
C GLU A 247 -9.97 -7.79 -3.66
N GLU A 248 -9.12 -7.41 -2.68
CA GLU A 248 -8.96 -6.01 -2.24
C GLU A 248 -8.60 -5.08 -3.42
N LEU A 249 -7.67 -5.51 -4.28
CA LEU A 249 -7.24 -4.73 -5.44
C LEU A 249 -8.39 -4.47 -6.41
N TYR A 250 -9.28 -5.44 -6.63
CA TYR A 250 -10.45 -5.28 -7.50
C TYR A 250 -11.53 -4.40 -6.87
N GLU A 251 -11.65 -4.37 -5.56
CA GLU A 251 -12.53 -3.42 -4.86
C GLU A 251 -12.01 -1.99 -5.00
N ASP A 252 -10.71 -1.80 -4.83
CA ASP A 252 -10.04 -0.50 -4.91
C ASP A 252 -9.95 0.06 -6.34
N TYR A 253 -9.69 -0.82 -7.31
CA TYR A 253 -9.47 -0.48 -8.71
C TYR A 253 -10.20 -1.47 -9.65
N PRO A 254 -11.53 -1.34 -9.81
CA PRO A 254 -12.31 -2.29 -10.60
C PRO A 254 -11.82 -2.47 -12.04
N TRP A 255 -11.28 -1.42 -12.65
CA TRP A 255 -10.71 -1.42 -14.00
C TRP A 255 -9.51 -2.36 -14.20
N ILE A 256 -8.88 -2.84 -13.12
CA ILE A 256 -7.75 -3.79 -13.19
C ILE A 256 -8.23 -5.19 -13.59
N ARG A 257 -9.44 -5.57 -13.18
CA ARG A 257 -10.00 -6.91 -13.42
C ARG A 257 -9.98 -7.32 -14.89
N PRO A 258 -10.58 -6.58 -15.83
CA PRO A 258 -10.56 -6.97 -17.25
C PRO A 258 -9.14 -7.05 -17.82
N ALA A 259 -8.20 -6.23 -17.32
CA ALA A 259 -6.80 -6.22 -17.76
C ALA A 259 -6.02 -7.46 -17.32
N LEU A 260 -6.23 -7.94 -16.09
CA LEU A 260 -5.62 -9.18 -15.58
C LEU A 260 -6.31 -10.43 -16.13
N GLU A 261 -7.63 -10.41 -16.32
CA GLU A 261 -8.38 -11.54 -16.90
C GLU A 261 -7.93 -11.86 -18.33
N ALA A 262 -7.61 -10.84 -19.13
CA ALA A 262 -7.05 -11.02 -20.47
C ALA A 262 -5.73 -11.82 -20.45
N LEU A 263 -4.96 -11.74 -19.36
CA LEU A 263 -3.68 -12.44 -19.19
C LEU A 263 -3.82 -13.88 -18.65
N ARG A 264 -5.04 -14.36 -18.40
CA ARG A 264 -5.26 -15.70 -17.89
C ARG A 264 -4.64 -16.75 -18.84
N ARG A 265 -3.85 -17.66 -18.27
CA ARG A 265 -3.05 -18.69 -18.99
C ARG A 265 -1.96 -18.13 -19.92
N GLN A 266 -1.71 -16.83 -19.92
CA GLN A 266 -0.59 -16.23 -20.62
C GLN A 266 0.68 -16.26 -19.77
N PHE A 267 1.83 -16.15 -20.41
CA PHE A 267 3.13 -16.24 -19.77
C PHE A 267 3.78 -14.86 -19.57
N VAL A 268 4.06 -14.49 -18.32
CA VAL A 268 4.88 -13.33 -17.96
C VAL A 268 6.29 -13.76 -17.50
N PRO A 269 7.33 -12.92 -17.69
CA PRO A 269 7.30 -11.63 -18.38
C PRO A 269 7.10 -11.76 -19.90
N MET A 270 6.45 -10.78 -20.51
CA MET A 270 6.11 -10.72 -21.94
C MET A 270 6.51 -9.39 -22.58
N GLU A 271 6.62 -9.36 -23.91
CA GLU A 271 6.90 -8.12 -24.63
C GLU A 271 5.72 -7.15 -24.52
N ARG A 272 6.00 -5.85 -24.57
CA ARG A 272 4.97 -4.80 -24.45
C ARG A 272 3.96 -4.90 -25.59
N GLU A 273 4.43 -5.12 -26.80
CA GLU A 273 3.63 -5.24 -28.01
C GLU A 273 2.67 -6.43 -27.88
N GLN A 274 3.16 -7.57 -27.38
CA GLN A 274 2.35 -8.75 -27.13
C GLN A 274 1.24 -8.48 -26.10
N LEU A 275 1.52 -7.69 -25.06
CA LEU A 275 0.50 -7.29 -24.08
C LEU A 275 -0.58 -6.42 -24.72
N PHE A 276 -0.19 -5.47 -25.57
CA PHE A 276 -1.12 -4.56 -26.24
C PHE A 276 -2.00 -5.28 -27.26
N GLU A 277 -1.43 -6.20 -28.04
CA GLU A 277 -2.18 -7.06 -28.96
C GLU A 277 -3.23 -7.88 -28.20
N LEU A 278 -2.86 -8.47 -27.06
CA LEU A 278 -3.77 -9.24 -26.21
C LEU A 278 -4.90 -8.37 -25.64
N TRP A 279 -4.58 -7.19 -25.13
CA TRP A 279 -5.60 -6.26 -24.62
C TRP A 279 -6.54 -5.76 -25.71
N ALA A 280 -6.03 -5.58 -26.93
CA ALA A 280 -6.84 -5.21 -28.09
C ALA A 280 -7.78 -6.35 -28.50
N SER A 281 -7.28 -7.59 -28.60
CA SER A 281 -8.10 -8.76 -28.98
C SER A 281 -9.17 -9.09 -27.95
N GLU A 282 -8.89 -8.87 -26.67
CA GLU A 282 -9.82 -9.08 -25.55
C GLU A 282 -10.67 -7.84 -25.23
N HIS A 283 -10.63 -6.82 -26.10
CA HIS A 283 -11.38 -5.56 -25.99
C HIS A 283 -11.33 -4.93 -24.58
N VAL A 284 -10.18 -5.00 -23.90
CA VAL A 284 -10.03 -4.64 -22.49
C VAL A 284 -10.42 -3.19 -22.22
N VAL A 285 -9.92 -2.26 -23.05
CA VAL A 285 -10.21 -0.83 -22.91
C VAL A 285 -11.71 -0.54 -23.11
N VAL A 286 -12.36 -1.22 -24.05
CA VAL A 286 -13.79 -1.07 -24.31
C VAL A 286 -14.60 -1.55 -23.10
N ARG A 287 -14.25 -2.70 -22.51
CA ARG A 287 -14.89 -3.22 -21.30
C ARG A 287 -14.75 -2.25 -20.12
N ILE A 288 -13.54 -1.72 -19.90
CA ILE A 288 -13.30 -0.71 -18.84
C ILE A 288 -14.18 0.53 -19.04
N ARG A 289 -14.37 0.99 -20.28
CA ARG A 289 -15.24 2.14 -20.58
C ARG A 289 -16.73 1.83 -20.37
N GLN A 290 -17.17 0.61 -20.69
CA GLN A 290 -18.54 0.16 -20.45
C GLN A 290 -18.85 0.09 -18.95
N ASP A 291 -17.98 -0.56 -18.19
CA ASP A 291 -18.05 -0.61 -16.72
C ASP A 291 -18.13 0.79 -16.12
N ALA A 292 -17.38 1.74 -16.67
CA ALA A 292 -17.40 3.13 -16.22
C ALA A 292 -18.72 3.85 -16.47
N ALA A 293 -19.41 3.53 -17.59
CA ALA A 293 -20.75 4.05 -17.85
C ALA A 293 -21.79 3.54 -16.84
N GLU A 294 -21.52 2.40 -16.20
CA GLU A 294 -22.33 1.82 -15.12
C GLU A 294 -21.94 2.34 -13.72
N GLY A 295 -21.04 3.33 -13.65
CA GLY A 295 -20.63 4.01 -12.42
C GLY A 295 -19.35 3.48 -11.78
N LEU A 296 -18.63 2.57 -12.43
CA LEU A 296 -17.28 2.16 -12.01
C LEU A 296 -16.24 3.21 -12.43
N ARG A 297 -15.05 3.15 -11.82
CA ARG A 297 -13.96 4.11 -12.10
C ARG A 297 -13.09 3.62 -13.26
N THR A 298 -12.60 4.55 -14.06
CA THR A 298 -11.53 4.31 -15.05
C THR A 298 -10.16 4.63 -14.48
N PRO A 299 -9.07 4.16 -15.12
CA PRO A 299 -7.74 4.66 -14.84
C PRO A 299 -7.64 6.17 -15.11
N VAL A 300 -6.99 6.89 -14.21
CA VAL A 300 -6.79 8.35 -14.27
C VAL A 300 -6.23 8.80 -15.62
N LYS A 301 -5.27 8.04 -16.15
CA LYS A 301 -4.54 8.38 -17.36
C LYS A 301 -5.32 8.14 -18.65
N PHE A 302 -6.52 7.57 -18.62
CA PHE A 302 -7.36 7.42 -19.82
C PHE A 302 -7.75 8.77 -20.44
N LEU A 303 -7.65 9.86 -19.67
CA LEU A 303 -7.82 11.23 -20.18
C LEU A 303 -6.65 11.70 -21.06
N ALA A 304 -5.55 10.94 -21.12
CA ALA A 304 -4.31 11.32 -21.80
C ALA A 304 -3.87 10.26 -22.83
N GLY A 305 -4.15 10.54 -24.11
CA GLY A 305 -3.50 9.87 -25.25
C GLY A 305 -3.87 8.40 -25.47
N ASP A 306 -2.88 7.61 -25.93
CA ASP A 306 -3.02 6.20 -26.32
C ASP A 306 -3.47 5.31 -25.14
N GLU A 307 -4.66 4.72 -25.24
CA GLU A 307 -5.32 4.05 -24.11
C GLU A 307 -4.62 2.79 -23.60
N PRO A 308 -4.06 1.90 -24.45
CA PRO A 308 -3.24 0.78 -23.97
C PRO A 308 -2.00 1.24 -23.20
N SER A 309 -1.31 2.27 -23.69
CA SER A 309 -0.17 2.87 -22.98
C SER A 309 -0.59 3.52 -21.67
N ALA A 310 -1.72 4.22 -21.64
CA ALA A 310 -2.30 4.80 -20.43
C ALA A 310 -2.72 3.72 -19.42
N LEU A 311 -3.29 2.61 -19.88
CA LEU A 311 -3.65 1.46 -19.04
C LEU A 311 -2.41 0.84 -18.41
N LEU A 312 -1.38 0.53 -19.21
CA LEU A 312 -0.11 -0.01 -18.70
C LEU A 312 0.55 0.95 -17.71
N SER A 313 0.56 2.26 -18.01
CA SER A 313 1.11 3.24 -17.09
C SER A 313 0.33 3.27 -15.77
N SER A 314 -1.00 3.20 -15.83
CA SER A 314 -1.85 3.17 -14.62
C SER A 314 -1.65 1.89 -13.82
N MET A 315 -1.53 0.72 -14.48
CA MET A 315 -1.21 -0.56 -13.84
C MET A 315 0.15 -0.54 -13.13
N ARG A 316 1.10 0.25 -13.63
CA ARG A 316 2.40 0.48 -12.99
C ARG A 316 2.30 1.43 -11.80
N ASP A 317 1.52 2.50 -11.90
CA ASP A 317 1.34 3.46 -10.80
C ASP A 317 0.74 2.81 -9.54
N VAL A 318 -0.13 1.81 -9.73
CA VAL A 318 -0.72 1.01 -8.63
C VAL A 318 0.09 -0.25 -8.27
N ALA A 319 1.31 -0.37 -8.81
CA ALA A 319 2.24 -1.47 -8.55
C ALA A 319 1.72 -2.89 -8.90
N VAL A 320 0.84 -3.03 -9.89
CA VAL A 320 0.33 -4.34 -10.35
C VAL A 320 1.19 -4.92 -11.47
N MET A 321 1.82 -4.06 -12.26
CA MET A 321 2.76 -4.44 -13.31
C MET A 321 4.10 -3.72 -13.12
N GLU A 322 5.19 -4.39 -13.46
CA GLU A 322 6.51 -3.77 -13.61
C GLU A 322 7.02 -3.94 -15.04
N GLU A 323 7.85 -2.99 -15.48
CA GLU A 323 8.69 -3.15 -16.64
C GLU A 323 10.10 -3.54 -16.18
N ARG A 324 10.57 -4.70 -16.62
CA ARG A 324 11.91 -5.20 -16.26
C ARG A 324 12.98 -4.45 -17.04
N ALA A 325 14.24 -4.57 -16.59
CA ALA A 325 15.39 -3.93 -17.26
C ALA A 325 15.55 -4.29 -18.75
N ASN A 326 14.98 -5.41 -19.20
CA ASN A 326 14.96 -5.82 -20.61
C ASN A 326 13.70 -5.38 -21.37
N GLY A 327 12.92 -4.44 -20.84
CA GLY A 327 11.69 -3.90 -21.45
C GLY A 327 10.44 -4.77 -21.28
N LYS A 328 10.57 -5.99 -20.75
CA LYS A 328 9.44 -6.92 -20.63
C LYS A 328 8.53 -6.56 -19.47
N ILE A 329 7.23 -6.73 -19.68
CA ILE A 329 6.21 -6.49 -18.66
C ILE A 329 6.01 -7.75 -17.82
N ASN A 330 6.00 -7.60 -16.51
CA ASN A 330 5.80 -8.67 -15.55
C ASN A 330 4.64 -8.35 -14.60
N VAL A 331 3.98 -9.41 -14.10
CA VAL A 331 3.02 -9.35 -13.01
C VAL A 331 3.62 -10.10 -11.80
N PRO A 332 3.75 -9.47 -10.62
CA PRO A 332 4.27 -10.10 -9.40
C PRO A 332 3.45 -11.32 -8.94
N ASP A 333 4.09 -12.17 -8.14
CA ASP A 333 3.50 -13.43 -7.67
C ASP A 333 2.22 -13.22 -6.83
N ILE A 334 2.15 -12.15 -6.03
CA ILE A 334 1.00 -11.78 -5.20
C ILE A 334 -0.30 -11.55 -6.00
N TYR A 335 -0.20 -11.26 -7.30
CA TYR A 335 -1.37 -11.08 -8.18
C TYR A 335 -1.49 -12.22 -9.20
N ARG A 336 -0.37 -12.62 -9.81
CA ARG A 336 -0.39 -13.53 -10.96
C ARG A 336 -0.92 -14.93 -10.61
N VAL A 337 -0.64 -15.42 -9.40
CA VAL A 337 -0.96 -16.81 -9.00
C VAL A 337 -2.46 -17.02 -9.00
N GLU A 338 -3.21 -16.14 -8.34
CA GLU A 338 -4.67 -16.23 -8.25
C GLU A 338 -5.36 -15.69 -9.52
N ALA A 339 -4.72 -14.80 -10.27
CA ALA A 339 -5.18 -14.43 -11.63
C ALA A 339 -4.93 -15.53 -12.68
N ALA A 340 -4.34 -16.67 -12.30
CA ALA A 340 -3.99 -17.78 -13.19
C ALA A 340 -3.09 -17.37 -14.37
N ILE A 341 -2.17 -16.44 -14.12
CA ILE A 341 -1.14 -15.97 -15.05
C ILE A 341 0.13 -16.81 -14.84
N LEU A 342 0.64 -17.37 -15.92
CA LEU A 342 1.77 -18.29 -15.90
C LEU A 342 3.10 -17.54 -15.88
N ARG A 343 4.13 -18.17 -15.33
CA ARG A 343 5.50 -17.63 -15.32
C ARG A 343 6.39 -18.41 -16.28
N LYS A 344 7.14 -17.73 -17.15
CA LYS A 344 8.16 -18.38 -17.97
C LYS A 344 9.24 -18.97 -17.07
N GLY A 345 9.53 -20.26 -17.24
CA GLY A 345 10.61 -20.95 -16.52
C GLY A 345 11.99 -20.34 -16.85
N GLY A 346 12.95 -20.45 -15.94
CA GLY A 346 14.33 -19.96 -16.14
C GLY A 346 14.53 -18.45 -15.99
N VAL A 347 13.46 -17.69 -15.69
CA VAL A 347 13.56 -16.24 -15.48
C VAL A 347 13.92 -15.93 -14.04
N ALA A 348 15.07 -15.29 -13.85
CA ALA A 348 15.54 -14.81 -12.55
C ALA A 348 14.42 -14.06 -11.81
N VAL A 349 14.24 -14.41 -10.54
CA VAL A 349 13.48 -13.61 -9.59
C VAL A 349 14.12 -12.22 -9.54
N PRO A 350 13.35 -11.12 -9.52
CA PRO A 350 13.89 -9.77 -9.36
C PRO A 350 14.89 -9.74 -8.19
N LYS A 351 16.11 -9.25 -8.44
CA LYS A 351 17.07 -8.99 -7.37
C LYS A 351 16.61 -7.71 -6.65
N ARG A 352 16.71 -7.72 -5.32
CA ARG A 352 16.59 -6.50 -4.50
C ARG A 352 17.60 -5.45 -4.99
N TRP A 353 17.18 -4.19 -5.00
CA TRP A 353 18.13 -3.11 -4.78
C TRP A 353 18.48 -3.17 -3.29
N VAL A 354 19.78 -3.31 -3.00
CA VAL A 354 20.32 -3.27 -1.63
C VAL A 354 20.18 -1.86 -1.09
#